data_AF-A0A7S0V7K3-F1
#
_entry.id   AF-A0A7S0V7K3-F1
#
_cell.length_a   1.000
_cell.length_b   1.000
_cell.length_c   1.000
_cell.angle_alpha   90.00
_cell.angle_beta   90.00
_cell.angle_gamma   90.00
#
_symmetry.space_group_name_H-M   'P 1'
#
loop_
_entity.id
_entity.type
_entity.pdbx_description
1 polymer ?
#
loop_
_entity_poly.entity_id
_entity_poly.type
_entity_poly.pdbx_seq_one_letter_code
_entity_poly.pdbx_strand_id
1 'polypeptide(L)'
;IWGNKASILVGDFLFARAFNLLVETNSLEILNRLATASTVIAEGEVRQLAAMQARDLPTEDYLAIIEAKTGALFEAAAETGAMSVGSDDHAHALATYGKNLGLAFQIIDDVLDYG
;
A
#
# COMPACT_ATOMS: atom_id res chain seq x y z
N ILE A 1 0.81 19.99 -14.46
CA ILE A 1 1.28 21.26 -13.86
C ILE A 1 2.81 21.38 -13.89
N TRP A 2 3.59 20.35 -13.51
CA TRP A 2 5.08 20.43 -13.50
C TRP A 2 5.83 19.41 -14.37
N GLY A 3 5.12 18.49 -15.04
CA GLY A 3 5.70 17.50 -15.96
C GLY A 3 6.25 16.24 -15.27
N ASN A 4 6.53 15.20 -16.07
CA ASN A 4 6.85 13.85 -15.55
C ASN A 4 8.15 13.82 -14.75
N LYS A 5 9.23 14.45 -15.24
CA LYS A 5 10.54 14.44 -14.56
C LYS A 5 10.50 15.05 -13.17
N ALA A 6 9.79 16.18 -13.02
CA ALA A 6 9.64 16.83 -11.73
C ALA A 6 8.84 15.98 -10.75
N SER A 7 7.78 15.31 -11.23
CA SER A 7 6.93 14.45 -10.39
C SER A 7 7.68 13.23 -9.87
N ILE A 8 8.52 12.60 -10.71
CA ILE A 8 9.38 11.48 -10.31
C ILE A 8 10.36 11.90 -9.22
N LEU A 9 11.08 13.02 -9.41
CA LEU A 9 12.08 13.49 -8.44
C LEU A 9 11.47 13.87 -7.08
N VAL A 10 10.26 14.44 -7.08
CA VAL A 10 9.54 14.72 -5.82
C VAL A 10 9.12 13.42 -5.13
N GLY A 11 8.68 12.42 -5.90
CA GLY A 11 8.42 11.07 -5.39
C GLY A 11 9.65 10.46 -4.71
N ASP A 12 10.80 10.48 -5.40
CA ASP A 12 12.08 9.96 -4.87
C ASP A 12 12.46 10.67 -3.57
N PHE A 13 12.30 12.00 -3.50
CA PHE A 13 12.57 12.77 -2.29
C PHE A 13 11.66 12.38 -1.13
N LEU A 14 10.35 12.24 -1.37
CA LEU A 14 9.39 11.85 -0.34
C LEU A 14 9.65 10.43 0.16
N PHE A 15 9.99 9.50 -0.74
CA PHE A 15 10.31 8.12 -0.39
C PHE A 15 11.58 8.06 0.48
N ALA A 16 12.63 8.81 0.11
CA ALA A 16 13.84 8.94 0.93
C ALA A 16 13.55 9.59 2.30
N ARG A 17 12.68 10.60 2.35
CA ARG A 17 12.28 11.24 3.61
C ARG A 17 11.47 10.31 4.50
N ALA A 18 10.57 9.50 3.93
CA ALA A 18 9.81 8.50 4.66
C ALA A 18 10.74 7.48 5.32
N PHE A 19 11.75 6.95 4.62
CA PHE A 19 12.73 6.04 5.23
C PHE A 19 13.52 6.66 6.37
N ASN A 20 13.89 7.94 6.28
CA ASN A 20 14.55 8.62 7.39
C ASN A 20 13.65 8.62 8.64
N LEU A 21 12.36 8.90 8.48
CA LEU A 21 11.38 8.85 9.58
C LEU A 21 11.18 7.42 10.11
N LEU A 22 11.22 6.41 9.23
CA LEU A 22 11.11 5.01 9.64
C LEU A 22 12.31 4.58 10.50
N VAL A 23 13.52 5.03 10.16
CA VAL A 23 14.72 4.73 10.97
C VAL A 23 14.64 5.37 12.35
N GLU A 24 14.04 6.57 12.47
CA GLU A 24 13.83 7.25 13.77
C GLU A 24 12.94 6.45 14.74
N THR A 25 12.12 5.51 14.25
CA THR A 25 11.30 4.62 15.09
C THR A 25 12.14 3.62 15.90
N ASN A 26 13.40 3.39 15.53
CA ASN A 26 14.29 2.39 16.13
C ASN A 26 13.71 0.96 16.19
N SER A 27 12.76 0.62 15.31
CA SER A 27 12.17 -0.71 15.21
C SER A 27 12.45 -1.30 13.82
N LEU A 28 13.35 -2.29 13.76
CA LEU A 28 13.62 -3.04 12.53
C LEU A 28 12.39 -3.81 12.04
N GLU A 29 11.50 -4.20 12.96
CA GLU A 29 10.29 -4.91 12.60
C GLU A 29 9.29 -3.99 11.87
N ILE A 30 9.03 -2.79 12.42
CA ILE A 30 8.18 -1.77 11.77
C ILE A 30 8.78 -1.36 10.41
N LEU A 31 10.09 -1.14 10.36
CA LEU A 31 10.79 -0.84 9.11
C LEU A 31 10.57 -1.96 8.08
N ASN A 32 10.72 -3.22 8.48
CA ASN A 32 10.52 -4.36 7.58
C ASN A 32 9.09 -4.45 7.05
N ARG A 33 8.08 -4.21 7.89
CA ARG A 33 6.66 -4.22 7.48
C ARG A 33 6.36 -3.14 6.43
N LEU A 34 6.78 -1.91 6.68
CA LEU A 34 6.49 -0.79 5.78
C LEU A 34 7.34 -0.83 4.49
N ALA A 35 8.58 -1.31 4.57
CA ALA A 35 9.40 -1.57 3.38
C ALA A 35 8.79 -2.66 2.50
N THR A 36 8.34 -3.77 3.12
CA THR A 36 7.67 -4.87 2.40
C THR A 36 6.38 -4.39 1.74
N ALA A 37 5.55 -3.62 2.46
CA ALA A 37 4.35 -3.02 1.89
C ALA A 37 4.65 -2.15 0.67
N SER A 38 5.73 -1.34 0.72
CA SER A 38 6.16 -0.52 -0.41
C SER A 38 6.53 -1.36 -1.64
N THR A 39 7.19 -2.51 -1.45
CA THR A 39 7.47 -3.45 -2.55
C THR A 39 6.19 -4.05 -3.12
N VAL A 40 5.25 -4.48 -2.26
CA VAL A 40 3.98 -5.07 -2.68
C VAL A 40 3.13 -4.06 -3.48
N ILE A 41 3.12 -2.78 -3.08
CA ILE A 41 2.41 -1.72 -3.81
C ILE A 41 2.99 -1.60 -5.23
N ALA A 42 4.31 -1.50 -5.36
CA ALA A 42 4.98 -1.40 -6.66
C ALA A 42 4.68 -2.63 -7.54
N GLU A 43 4.67 -3.83 -6.97
CA GLU A 43 4.25 -5.04 -7.69
C GLU A 43 2.79 -4.96 -8.15
N GLY A 44 1.90 -4.47 -7.30
CA GLY A 44 0.48 -4.27 -7.61
C GLY A 44 0.28 -3.30 -8.78
N GLU A 45 0.99 -2.18 -8.80
CA GLU A 45 0.98 -1.21 -9.90
C GLU A 45 1.48 -1.83 -11.21
N VAL A 46 2.57 -2.61 -11.16
CA VAL A 46 3.09 -3.32 -12.34
C VAL A 46 2.10 -4.36 -12.85
N ARG A 47 1.46 -5.12 -11.95
CA ARG A 47 0.41 -6.09 -12.31
C ARG A 47 -0.78 -5.39 -12.95
N GLN A 48 -1.20 -4.23 -12.45
CA GLN A 48 -2.26 -3.43 -13.06
C GLN A 48 -1.89 -3.01 -14.48
N LEU A 49 -0.67 -2.47 -14.69
CA LEU A 49 -0.21 -2.06 -16.02
C LEU A 49 -0.20 -3.23 -17.02
N ALA A 50 0.17 -4.43 -16.58
CA ALA A 50 0.12 -5.63 -17.41
C ALA A 50 -1.34 -6.05 -17.71
N ALA A 51 -2.22 -5.99 -16.71
CA ALA A 51 -3.64 -6.33 -16.85
C ALA A 51 -4.38 -5.40 -17.82
N MET A 52 -3.99 -4.13 -17.94
CA MET A 52 -4.58 -3.19 -18.90
C MET A 52 -4.40 -3.62 -20.38
N GLN A 53 -3.46 -4.53 -20.67
CA GLN A 53 -3.26 -5.08 -22.01
C GLN A 53 -4.10 -6.34 -22.27
N ALA A 54 -4.69 -6.94 -21.23
CA ALA A 54 -5.54 -8.11 -21.34
C ALA A 54 -6.95 -7.73 -21.85
N ARG A 55 -7.61 -8.67 -22.54
CA ARG A 55 -8.98 -8.47 -23.03
C ARG A 55 -10.02 -8.51 -21.90
N ASP A 56 -9.79 -9.39 -20.93
CA ASP A 56 -10.66 -9.63 -19.79
C ASP A 56 -9.82 -9.59 -18.51
N LEU A 57 -10.41 -9.11 -17.42
CA LEU A 57 -9.80 -9.12 -16.09
C LEU A 57 -10.68 -9.98 -15.15
N PRO A 58 -10.25 -11.21 -14.81
CA PRO A 58 -10.93 -12.03 -13.82
C PRO A 58 -11.06 -11.30 -12.47
N THR A 59 -12.16 -11.53 -11.75
CA THR A 59 -12.39 -10.89 -10.45
C THR A 59 -11.28 -11.20 -9.44
N GLU A 60 -10.73 -12.41 -9.47
CA GLU A 60 -9.62 -12.81 -8.59
C GLU A 60 -8.35 -11.99 -8.85
N ASP A 61 -8.04 -11.74 -10.14
CA ASP A 61 -6.90 -10.92 -10.54
C ASP A 61 -7.11 -9.44 -10.17
N TYR A 62 -8.33 -8.93 -10.36
CA TYR A 62 -8.72 -7.60 -9.89
C TYR A 62 -8.52 -7.47 -8.36
N LEU A 63 -9.05 -8.42 -7.58
CA LEU A 63 -8.90 -8.44 -6.12
C LEU A 63 -7.43 -8.47 -5.71
N ALA A 64 -6.60 -9.29 -6.37
CA ALA A 64 -5.17 -9.36 -6.10
C ALA A 64 -4.45 -8.04 -6.43
N ILE A 65 -4.86 -7.34 -7.49
CA ILE A 65 -4.32 -6.02 -7.85
C ILE A 65 -4.66 -4.98 -6.79
N ILE A 66 -5.94 -4.86 -6.40
CA ILE A 66 -6.36 -3.84 -5.42
C ILE A 66 -5.84 -4.15 -4.01
N GLU A 67 -5.70 -5.43 -3.66
CA GLU A 67 -5.07 -5.87 -2.42
C GLU A 67 -3.61 -5.39 -2.36
N ALA A 68 -2.86 -5.57 -3.45
CA ALA A 68 -1.46 -5.19 -3.49
C ALA A 68 -1.25 -3.67 -3.57
N LYS A 69 -1.92 -2.99 -4.52
CA LYS A 69 -1.68 -1.56 -4.77
C LYS A 69 -2.26 -0.64 -3.69
N THR A 70 -3.33 -1.07 -3.00
CA THR A 70 -4.04 -0.24 -2.01
C THR A 70 -4.11 -0.92 -0.65
N GLY A 71 -4.59 -2.17 -0.59
CA GLY A 71 -4.80 -2.89 0.68
C GLY A 71 -3.54 -3.03 1.53
N ALA A 72 -2.40 -3.34 0.91
CA ALA A 72 -1.13 -3.60 1.59
C ALA A 72 -0.65 -2.42 2.44
N LEU A 73 -0.88 -1.18 2.00
CA LEU A 73 -0.49 0.00 2.80
C LEU A 73 -1.39 0.20 4.01
N PHE A 74 -2.70 -0.01 3.86
CA PHE A 74 -3.64 0.07 4.98
C PHE A 74 -3.36 -1.01 6.03
N GLU A 75 -3.08 -2.24 5.58
CA GLU A 75 -2.66 -3.36 6.43
C GLU A 75 -1.41 -2.99 7.24
N ALA A 76 -0.34 -2.58 6.56
CA ALA A 76 0.93 -2.26 7.21
C ALA A 76 0.81 -1.04 8.13
N ALA A 77 0.03 -0.02 7.77
CA ALA A 77 -0.19 1.15 8.62
C ALA A 77 -0.93 0.79 9.91
N ALA A 78 -1.97 -0.05 9.83
CA ALA A 78 -2.73 -0.48 11.00
C ALA A 78 -1.90 -1.42 11.91
N GLU A 79 -1.17 -2.36 11.33
CA GLU A 79 -0.27 -3.28 12.04
C GLU A 79 0.83 -2.50 12.78
N THR A 80 1.58 -1.67 12.06
CA THR A 80 2.72 -0.94 12.64
C THR A 80 2.31 0.14 13.62
N GLY A 81 1.11 0.71 13.48
CA GLY A 81 0.52 1.59 14.48
C GLY A 81 0.35 0.89 15.83
N ALA A 82 -0.14 -0.36 15.83
CA ALA A 82 -0.28 -1.17 17.05
C ALA A 82 1.08 -1.52 17.68
N MET A 83 2.04 -1.91 16.84
CA MET A 83 3.39 -2.26 17.28
C MET A 83 4.13 -1.06 17.90
N SER A 84 3.88 0.16 17.40
CA SER A 84 4.54 1.38 17.89
C SER A 84 4.25 1.70 19.37
N VAL A 85 3.17 1.14 19.93
CA VAL A 85 2.79 1.28 21.34
C VAL A 85 2.96 -0.02 22.14
N GLY A 86 3.61 -1.03 21.54
CA GLY A 86 3.85 -2.34 22.16
C GLY A 86 2.58 -3.19 22.30
N SER A 87 1.59 -3.01 21.43
CA SER A 87 0.35 -3.78 21.44
C SER A 87 0.36 -4.90 20.40
N ASP A 88 1.34 -5.80 20.51
CA ASP A 88 1.56 -6.87 19.53
C ASP A 88 0.37 -7.85 19.47
N ASP A 89 -0.32 -8.05 20.59
CA ASP A 89 -1.53 -8.88 20.69
C ASP A 89 -2.67 -8.40 19.76
N HIS A 90 -2.71 -7.10 19.44
CA HIS A 90 -3.72 -6.52 18.54
C HIS A 90 -3.20 -6.29 17.12
N ALA A 91 -1.89 -6.39 16.89
CA ALA A 91 -1.27 -6.04 15.60
C ALA A 91 -1.88 -6.85 14.45
N HIS A 92 -2.07 -8.16 14.62
CA HIS A 92 -2.66 -9.01 13.59
C HIS A 92 -4.14 -8.70 13.30
N ALA A 93 -4.92 -8.40 14.34
CA ALA A 93 -6.32 -8.01 14.19
C ALA A 93 -6.44 -6.67 13.47
N LEU A 94 -5.56 -5.72 13.79
CA LEU A 94 -5.51 -4.41 13.14
C LEU A 94 -5.00 -4.51 11.70
N ALA A 95 -4.03 -5.38 11.41
CA ALA A 95 -3.59 -5.68 10.05
C ALA A 95 -4.78 -6.17 9.19
N THR A 96 -5.52 -7.16 9.70
CA THR A 96 -6.71 -7.71 9.04
C THR A 96 -7.78 -6.64 8.81
N TYR A 97 -8.02 -5.79 9.82
CA TYR A 97 -8.92 -4.65 9.68
C TYR A 97 -8.46 -3.67 8.59
N GLY A 98 -7.18 -3.28 8.62
CA GLY A 98 -6.59 -2.37 7.64
C GLY A 98 -6.70 -2.91 6.22
N LYS A 99 -6.34 -4.18 6.00
CA LYS A 99 -6.47 -4.84 4.70
C LYS A 99 -7.89 -4.76 4.16
N ASN A 100 -8.89 -5.16 4.95
CA ASN A 100 -10.29 -5.15 4.53
C ASN A 100 -10.81 -3.73 4.29
N LEU A 101 -10.39 -2.76 5.10
CA LEU A 101 -10.72 -1.35 4.90
C LEU A 101 -10.14 -0.82 3.58
N GLY A 102 -8.88 -1.11 3.28
CA GLY A 102 -8.22 -0.70 2.04
C GLY A 102 -8.88 -1.32 0.80
N LEU A 103 -9.29 -2.59 0.87
CA LEU A 103 -10.06 -3.25 -0.18
C LEU A 103 -11.41 -2.58 -0.40
N ALA A 104 -12.17 -2.36 0.68
CA ALA A 104 -13.47 -1.70 0.60
C ALA A 104 -13.34 -0.27 0.05
N PHE A 105 -12.32 0.47 0.46
CA PHE A 105 -12.01 1.80 -0.05
C PHE A 105 -11.81 1.78 -1.57
N GLN A 106 -10.94 0.89 -2.08
CA GLN A 106 -10.66 0.85 -3.51
C GLN A 106 -11.86 0.39 -4.34
N ILE A 107 -12.65 -0.57 -3.86
CA ILE A 107 -13.86 -1.01 -4.58
C ILE A 107 -14.84 0.14 -4.74
N ILE A 108 -15.05 0.95 -3.68
CA ILE A 108 -15.94 2.10 -3.74
C ILE A 108 -15.37 3.19 -4.67
N ASP A 109 -14.08 3.48 -4.58
CA ASP A 109 -13.37 4.42 -5.46
C ASP A 109 -13.56 4.05 -6.94
N ASP A 110 -13.31 2.78 -7.28
CA ASP A 110 -13.47 2.27 -8.64
C ASP A 110 -14.93 2.33 -9.12
N VAL A 111 -15.92 2.11 -8.25
CA VAL A 111 -17.35 2.23 -8.60
C VAL A 111 -17.73 3.69 -8.86
N LEU A 112 -17.20 4.63 -8.07
CA LEU A 112 -17.46 6.06 -8.23
C LEU A 112 -16.86 6.63 -9.52
N ASP A 113 -15.76 6.06 -10.01
CA ASP A 113 -15.14 6.45 -11.28
C ASP A 113 -16.02 6.14 -12.52
N TYR A 114 -17.03 5.28 -12.39
CA TYR A 114 -18.05 5.04 -13.43
C TYR A 114 -19.34 5.88 -13.25
N GLY A 115 -19.45 6.62 -12.14
CA GLY A 115 -20.64 7.38 -11.74
C GLY A 115 -20.78 8.76 -12.38
#